data_AF-A0A812QR63-F1
#
_entry.id   AF-A0A812QR63-F1
#
_cell.length_a   1.000
_cell.length_b   1.000
_cell.length_c   1.000
_cell.angle_alpha   90.00
_cell.angle_beta   90.00
_cell.angle_gamma   90.00
#
_symmetry.space_group_name_H-M   'P 1'
#
loop_
_entity.id
_entity.type
_entity.pdbx_description
1 polymer ?
#
loop_
_entity_poly.entity_id
_entity_poly.type
_entity_poly.pdbx_seq_one_letter_code
_entity_poly.pdbx_strand_id
1 'polypeptide(L)'
;MAGDADGGELTMEAPKRARPRPTPAGRKCRVKKAVRTSDAARKMEDGTVIAADGSKVLADGTKVEADAAELAAREERRKRAEQLEAEAEEKRKQAEEEAKKKAEAAAAEAEAKAAERKKALEAQQLPQLCSTLARDASCSSVTWAVRSYFVLIWVADVRMGQGGSVIRQPTPPITDVCGALECGEATEPAQPAVPNKFQRLSTLGHLEVDADIARGLSLQKSLRTGGRLWLTCPADLDKKAREELWNRSHPVKHFDLFLSHTWMTPGKWKLLSLLLQSGSHKTLFFWLVGVSLAAALSILDLVPLPWVISSFSFGFDRPMPVGPWILLASFVATTLGLFASPYFPRPSRQRDMCFLDLASIHQADAQLMERGIYGIGGFLSISSELRVLWCGNLCFHVDSNSRGLWCVFELAAYRTANPTGKITLTPLFVELIVCLILLMQYVYCGVWWMCRTWREEGKYRLVSHGLAVVPSYFVMHVLRKAHVLKHTLFSELAPVAILSFTALRLRCCGLGFSIDSRLAAESFDISKAKCSSDFDKTFIRTAIAQWYGSEEAFTDFVRGPLREELRTKARCCTFLDYELLLLTPLAASGLYLGYLRADRGLRLGSLVPQSRGISDVGYELSS
;
A
#
# COMPACT_ATOMS: atom_id res chain seq x y z
N MET A 1 35.47 13.82 -14.87
CA MET A 1 34.96 14.88 -15.76
C MET A 1 33.77 15.50 -15.08
N ALA A 2 33.84 16.80 -14.89
CA ALA A 2 32.96 17.60 -14.04
C ALA A 2 31.55 17.75 -14.64
N GLY A 3 30.58 17.98 -13.76
CA GLY A 3 29.22 18.40 -14.11
C GLY A 3 28.52 18.88 -12.85
N ASP A 4 28.29 20.19 -12.81
CA ASP A 4 27.92 21.01 -11.68
C ASP A 4 26.58 20.65 -11.03
N ALA A 5 26.52 20.81 -9.70
CA ALA A 5 25.31 20.68 -8.90
C ALA A 5 24.87 22.07 -8.42
N ASP A 6 23.92 22.66 -9.14
CA ASP A 6 23.16 23.83 -8.67
C ASP A 6 22.08 23.36 -7.69
N GLY A 7 22.32 23.60 -6.39
CA GLY A 7 21.34 23.48 -5.34
C GLY A 7 20.53 24.77 -5.22
N GLY A 8 19.30 24.75 -5.75
CA GLY A 8 18.31 25.81 -5.52
C GLY A 8 17.47 25.52 -4.27
N GLU A 9 17.83 26.14 -3.15
CA GLU A 9 17.02 26.29 -1.94
C GLU A 9 16.82 27.80 -1.68
N LEU A 10 15.56 28.24 -1.53
CA LEU A 10 15.07 29.57 -1.07
C LEU A 10 13.51 29.48 -1.17
N THR A 11 12.63 29.80 -0.21
CA THR A 11 12.73 30.64 1.00
C THR A 11 11.61 30.43 2.06
N MET A 12 12.09 30.46 3.31
CA MET A 12 11.61 30.93 4.63
C MET A 12 10.33 31.76 4.89
N GLU A 13 9.58 31.31 5.91
CA GLU A 13 9.31 31.85 7.29
C GLU A 13 9.00 33.33 7.67
N ALA A 14 8.19 33.42 8.76
CA ALA A 14 8.21 34.34 9.94
C ALA A 14 7.27 35.58 9.95
N PRO A 15 7.06 36.30 11.09
CA PRO A 15 6.92 35.93 12.51
C PRO A 15 5.66 36.55 13.20
N LYS A 16 5.36 36.10 14.43
CA LYS A 16 4.32 36.66 15.34
C LYS A 16 4.72 38.03 15.91
N ARG A 17 3.84 39.03 15.86
CA ARG A 17 3.87 40.20 16.76
C ARG A 17 2.46 40.70 17.18
N ALA A 18 2.39 41.01 18.48
CA ALA A 18 1.54 41.88 19.29
C ALA A 18 0.11 42.30 18.85
N ARG A 19 -0.83 42.19 19.81
CA ARG A 19 -2.21 42.69 19.78
C ARG A 19 -2.29 44.22 19.60
N PRO A 20 -3.26 44.76 18.85
CA PRO A 20 -3.70 46.14 19.00
C PRO A 20 -4.98 46.25 19.86
N ARG A 21 -5.04 47.33 20.67
CA ARG A 21 -6.24 47.83 21.37
C ARG A 21 -7.29 48.36 20.37
N PRO A 22 -8.58 48.42 20.74
CA PRO A 22 -9.65 48.84 19.83
C PRO A 22 -9.67 50.37 19.67
N THR A 23 -9.91 50.85 18.44
CA THR A 23 -10.31 52.23 18.15
C THR A 23 -11.47 52.25 17.14
N PRO A 24 -12.26 53.33 17.09
CA PRO A 24 -13.69 53.28 16.81
C PRO A 24 -14.04 53.44 15.33
N ALA A 25 -15.30 53.15 15.04
CA ALA A 25 -15.98 53.18 13.75
C ALA A 25 -15.63 54.40 12.85
N GLY A 26 -15.41 54.15 11.55
CA GLY A 26 -15.32 55.21 10.56
C GLY A 26 -15.06 54.77 9.11
N ARG A 27 -16.09 54.94 8.28
CA ARG A 27 -16.10 55.16 6.80
C ARG A 27 -15.44 54.14 5.86
N LYS A 28 -16.30 53.48 5.07
CA LYS A 28 -15.95 52.72 3.86
C LYS A 28 -15.46 53.68 2.76
N CYS A 29 -14.19 53.57 2.38
CA CYS A 29 -13.66 54.13 1.13
C CYS A 29 -13.45 53.00 0.11
N ARG A 30 -14.10 53.12 -1.04
CA ARG A 30 -14.14 52.11 -2.12
C ARG A 30 -12.90 52.29 -3.01
N VAL A 31 -11.83 51.54 -2.73
CA VAL A 31 -10.63 51.52 -3.59
C VAL A 31 -10.88 50.53 -4.74
N LYS A 32 -10.95 51.04 -5.97
CA LYS A 32 -11.08 50.23 -7.20
C LYS A 32 -9.70 49.68 -7.59
N LYS A 33 -9.66 48.38 -7.88
CA LYS A 33 -8.44 47.62 -8.18
C LYS A 33 -8.09 47.77 -9.66
N ALA A 34 -6.93 48.37 -9.97
CA ALA A 34 -6.39 48.44 -11.32
C ALA A 34 -5.78 47.09 -11.73
N VAL A 35 -6.09 46.63 -12.94
CA VAL A 35 -5.57 45.40 -13.56
C VAL A 35 -4.14 45.64 -14.03
N ARG A 36 -3.19 44.83 -13.57
CA ARG A 36 -1.79 44.83 -14.04
C ARG A 36 -1.64 43.77 -15.13
N THR A 37 -1.33 44.20 -16.35
CA THR A 37 -0.71 43.36 -17.37
C THR A 37 0.80 43.54 -17.29
N SER A 38 1.55 42.44 -17.28
CA SER A 38 3.00 42.43 -17.26
C SER A 38 3.57 43.04 -18.55
N ASP A 39 4.50 43.98 -18.36
CA ASP A 39 5.51 44.45 -19.32
C ASP A 39 5.14 45.40 -20.46
N ALA A 40 3.94 45.97 -20.51
CA ALA A 40 3.64 47.07 -21.44
C ALA A 40 2.89 48.21 -20.76
N ALA A 41 3.36 49.42 -21.05
CA ALA A 41 2.90 50.74 -20.60
C ALA A 41 1.58 50.80 -19.80
N ARG A 42 1.65 51.42 -18.62
CA ARG A 42 0.49 51.53 -17.73
C ARG A 42 -0.47 52.59 -18.29
N LYS A 43 -1.57 52.14 -18.89
CA LYS A 43 -2.65 53.00 -19.37
C LYS A 43 -3.55 53.39 -18.19
N MET A 44 -3.66 54.68 -17.92
CA MET A 44 -4.55 55.24 -16.90
C MET A 44 -5.96 55.41 -17.47
N GLU A 45 -6.97 55.50 -16.59
CA GLU A 45 -8.39 55.62 -16.99
C GLU A 45 -8.68 56.90 -17.80
N ASP A 46 -7.82 57.92 -17.69
CA ASP A 46 -7.89 59.17 -18.47
C ASP A 46 -7.26 59.06 -19.88
N GLY A 47 -6.78 57.87 -20.26
CA GLY A 47 -6.11 57.64 -21.54
C GLY A 47 -4.60 57.93 -21.54
N THR A 48 -4.03 58.42 -20.43
CA THR A 48 -2.59 58.66 -20.30
C THR A 48 -1.84 57.34 -20.32
N VAL A 49 -0.83 57.23 -21.18
CA VAL A 49 0.04 56.06 -21.27
C VAL A 49 1.38 56.42 -20.64
N ILE A 50 1.72 55.75 -19.53
CA ILE A 50 3.03 55.91 -18.87
C ILE A 50 3.96 54.83 -19.41
N ALA A 51 4.99 55.25 -20.14
CA ALA A 51 6.03 54.36 -20.63
C ALA A 51 7.00 53.95 -19.49
N ALA A 52 7.75 52.87 -19.71
CA ALA A 52 8.65 52.31 -18.69
C ALA A 52 9.80 53.27 -18.31
N ASP A 53 10.15 54.20 -19.21
CA ASP A 53 11.12 55.28 -18.98
C ASP A 53 10.57 56.45 -18.14
N GLY A 54 9.28 56.41 -17.79
CA GLY A 54 8.60 57.46 -17.02
C GLY A 54 8.03 58.59 -17.87
N SER A 55 8.24 58.58 -19.19
CA SER A 55 7.58 59.53 -20.08
C SER A 55 6.07 59.29 -20.10
N LYS A 56 5.29 60.37 -20.11
CA LYS A 56 3.82 60.33 -20.15
C LYS A 56 3.37 60.82 -21.51
N VAL A 57 2.60 59.99 -22.21
CA VAL A 57 1.85 60.40 -23.40
C VAL A 57 0.43 60.66 -22.96
N LEU A 58 0.01 61.92 -22.97
CA LEU A 58 -1.37 62.31 -22.67
C LEU A 58 -2.31 61.82 -23.79
N ALA A 59 -3.62 61.77 -23.51
CA ALA A 59 -4.62 61.30 -24.46
C ALA A 59 -4.66 62.11 -25.78
N ASP A 60 -4.15 63.34 -25.78
CA ASP A 60 -4.01 64.23 -26.94
C ASP A 60 -2.71 64.01 -27.74
N GLY A 61 -1.86 63.07 -27.32
CA GLY A 61 -0.58 62.78 -27.95
C GLY A 61 0.60 63.63 -27.46
N THR A 62 0.38 64.55 -26.52
CA THR A 62 1.45 65.38 -25.96
C THR A 62 2.39 64.53 -25.10
N LYS A 63 3.68 64.51 -25.46
CA LYS A 63 4.74 63.88 -24.66
C LYS A 63 5.23 64.84 -23.59
N VAL A 64 5.12 64.42 -22.33
CA VAL A 64 5.77 65.08 -21.21
C VAL A 64 7.01 64.27 -20.84
N GLU A 65 8.18 64.84 -21.11
CA GLU A 65 9.48 64.30 -20.69
C GLU A 65 9.51 64.19 -19.15
N ALA A 66 10.07 63.09 -18.64
CA ALA A 66 10.19 62.91 -17.20
C ALA A 66 11.18 63.94 -16.63
N ASP A 67 10.78 64.62 -15.55
CA ASP A 67 11.67 65.55 -14.84
C ASP A 67 12.95 64.81 -14.40
N ALA A 68 14.11 65.29 -14.87
CA ALA A 68 15.40 64.68 -14.58
C ALA A 68 15.67 64.56 -13.07
N ALA A 69 15.11 65.46 -12.26
CA ALA A 69 15.20 65.39 -10.80
C ALA A 69 14.38 64.22 -10.22
N GLU A 70 13.22 63.90 -10.78
CA GLU A 70 12.40 62.75 -10.36
C GLU A 70 13.08 61.43 -10.74
N LEU A 71 13.72 61.37 -11.91
CA LEU A 71 14.44 60.18 -12.38
C LEU A 71 15.63 59.86 -11.47
N ALA A 72 16.44 60.86 -11.13
CA ALA A 72 17.57 60.73 -10.21
C ALA A 72 17.13 60.26 -8.80
N ALA A 73 16.03 60.81 -8.28
CA ALA A 73 15.47 60.40 -6.99
C ALA A 73 14.94 58.96 -6.99
N ARG A 74 14.40 58.48 -8.12
CA ARG A 74 13.98 57.06 -8.26
C ARG A 74 15.17 56.12 -8.32
N GLU A 75 16.23 56.50 -9.02
CA GLU A 75 17.44 55.68 -9.10
C GLU A 75 18.13 55.55 -7.73
N GLU A 76 18.19 56.63 -6.95
CA GLU A 76 18.72 56.58 -5.58
C GLU A 76 17.88 55.68 -4.68
N ARG A 77 16.54 55.74 -4.79
CA ARG A 77 15.64 54.83 -4.05
C ARG A 77 15.82 53.37 -4.45
N ARG A 78 16.07 53.09 -5.74
CA ARG A 78 16.34 51.73 -6.22
C ARG A 78 17.65 51.21 -5.62
N LYS A 79 18.72 52.00 -5.65
CA LYS A 79 20.02 51.63 -5.06
C LYS A 79 19.93 51.40 -3.55
N ARG A 80 19.17 52.22 -2.82
CA ARG A 80 18.91 52.00 -1.38
C ARG A 80 18.09 50.74 -1.13
N ALA A 81 17.11 50.45 -1.98
CA ALA A 81 16.31 49.22 -1.86
C ALA A 81 17.19 47.97 -2.11
N GLU A 82 18.02 47.98 -3.15
CA GLU A 82 18.97 46.91 -3.46
C GLU A 82 19.98 46.71 -2.31
N GLN A 83 20.49 47.77 -1.69
CA GLN A 83 21.36 47.68 -0.52
C GLN A 83 20.65 47.07 0.71
N LEU A 84 19.40 47.47 0.98
CA LEU A 84 18.62 46.92 2.09
C LEU A 84 18.27 45.44 1.87
N GLU A 85 18.01 45.04 0.62
CA GLU A 85 17.76 43.64 0.27
C GLU A 85 19.02 42.78 0.44
N ALA A 86 20.18 43.27 0.02
CA ALA A 86 21.46 42.61 0.24
C ALA A 86 21.80 42.46 1.74
N GLU A 87 21.59 43.50 2.54
CA GLU A 87 21.80 43.45 4.01
C GLU A 87 20.82 42.47 4.68
N ALA A 88 19.57 42.39 4.21
CA ALA A 88 18.58 41.44 4.71
C ALA A 88 18.96 39.98 4.36
N GLU A 89 19.48 39.75 3.16
CA GLU A 89 19.95 38.42 2.73
C GLU A 89 21.16 37.97 3.56
N GLU A 90 22.11 38.87 3.86
CA GLU A 90 23.27 38.56 4.70
C GLU A 90 22.85 38.20 6.12
N LYS A 91 21.96 38.99 6.74
CA LYS A 91 21.41 38.68 8.08
C LYS A 91 20.68 37.35 8.11
N ARG A 92 19.99 36.99 7.02
CA ARG A 92 19.31 35.71 6.89
C ARG A 92 20.29 34.54 6.82
N LYS A 93 21.37 34.66 6.05
CA LYS A 93 22.45 33.65 5.99
C LYS A 93 23.12 33.47 7.36
N GLN A 94 23.40 34.55 8.08
CA GLN A 94 23.96 34.49 9.44
C GLN A 94 23.01 33.79 10.43
N ALA A 95 21.70 34.09 10.39
CA ALA A 95 20.71 33.45 11.24
C ALA A 95 20.56 31.95 10.95
N GLU A 96 20.64 31.55 9.68
CA GLU A 96 20.60 30.15 9.25
C GLU A 96 21.84 29.37 9.72
N GLU A 97 23.04 29.97 9.63
CA GLU A 97 24.27 29.36 10.14
C GLU A 97 24.24 29.21 11.68
N GLU A 98 23.72 30.20 12.40
CA GLU A 98 23.55 30.12 13.86
C GLU A 98 22.52 29.04 14.25
N ALA A 99 21.40 28.93 13.51
CA ALA A 99 20.41 27.88 13.72
C ALA A 99 20.98 26.48 13.46
N LYS A 100 21.81 26.33 12.42
CA LYS A 100 22.51 25.08 12.11
C LYS A 100 23.46 24.68 13.24
N LYS A 101 24.29 25.62 13.75
CA LYS A 101 25.20 25.36 14.87
C LYS A 101 24.44 24.95 16.15
N LYS A 102 23.30 25.59 16.44
CA LYS A 102 22.44 25.21 17.59
C LYS A 102 21.83 23.82 17.41
N ALA A 103 21.41 23.46 16.20
CA ALA A 103 20.86 22.14 15.91
C ALA A 103 21.91 21.03 16.06
N GLU A 104 23.13 21.26 15.56
CA GLU A 104 24.26 20.32 15.71
C GLU A 104 24.64 20.12 17.20
N ALA A 105 24.69 21.20 17.99
CA ALA A 105 24.94 21.10 19.42
C ALA A 105 23.85 20.32 20.18
N ALA A 106 22.57 20.55 19.84
CA ALA A 106 21.45 19.82 20.44
C ALA A 106 21.45 18.33 20.05
N ALA A 107 21.83 18.00 18.82
CA ALA A 107 21.97 16.62 18.36
C ALA A 107 23.09 15.88 19.11
N ALA A 108 24.25 16.53 19.30
CA ALA A 108 25.37 15.96 20.07
C ALA A 108 24.99 15.72 21.54
N GLU A 109 24.26 16.65 22.17
CA GLU A 109 23.76 16.47 23.54
C GLU A 109 22.75 15.32 23.65
N ALA A 110 21.86 15.16 22.66
CA ALA A 110 20.89 14.07 22.61
C ALA A 110 21.58 12.71 22.45
N GLU A 111 22.62 12.62 21.61
CA GLU A 111 23.41 11.40 21.42
C GLU A 111 24.16 11.00 22.70
N ALA A 112 24.77 11.98 23.40
CA ALA A 112 25.42 11.73 24.69
C ALA A 112 24.43 11.17 25.74
N LYS A 113 23.24 11.75 25.84
CA LYS A 113 22.17 11.27 26.74
C LYS A 113 21.65 9.88 26.35
N ALA A 114 21.58 9.57 25.06
CA ALA A 114 21.18 8.24 24.58
C ALA A 114 22.23 7.18 24.92
N ALA A 115 23.53 7.50 24.77
CA ALA A 115 24.62 6.62 25.14
C ALA A 115 24.65 6.33 26.65
N GLU A 116 24.37 7.33 27.49
CA GLU A 116 24.26 7.16 28.94
C GLU A 116 23.08 6.25 29.31
N ARG A 117 21.90 6.48 28.72
CA ARG A 117 20.72 5.60 28.90
C ARG A 117 21.00 4.16 28.47
N LYS A 118 21.72 3.96 27.37
CA LYS A 118 22.10 2.62 26.89
C LYS A 118 23.00 1.91 27.91
N LYS A 119 24.02 2.59 28.44
CA LYS A 119 24.88 2.04 29.50
C LYS A 119 24.09 1.67 30.77
N ALA A 120 23.15 2.53 31.18
CA ALA A 120 22.29 2.27 32.34
C ALA A 120 21.38 1.04 32.11
N LEU A 121 20.84 0.89 30.90
CA LEU A 121 19.99 -0.24 30.54
C LEU A 121 20.80 -1.55 30.49
N GLU A 122 22.00 -1.53 29.89
CA GLU A 122 22.91 -2.67 29.85
C GLU A 122 23.32 -3.11 31.25
N ALA A 123 23.60 -2.16 32.16
CA ALA A 123 23.91 -2.45 33.56
C ALA A 123 22.73 -3.08 34.32
N GLN A 124 21.49 -2.70 34.02
CA GLN A 124 20.29 -3.31 34.62
C GLN A 124 19.93 -4.67 34.02
N GLN A 125 20.17 -4.87 32.71
CA GLN A 125 19.73 -6.08 32.01
C GLN A 125 20.72 -7.24 32.09
N LEU A 126 22.03 -6.99 32.15
CA LEU A 126 23.05 -8.05 32.20
C LEU A 126 22.82 -9.05 33.36
N PRO A 127 22.56 -8.62 34.60
CA PRO A 127 22.33 -9.54 35.72
C PRO A 127 21.08 -10.40 35.54
N GLN A 128 20.02 -9.84 34.95
CA GLN A 128 18.78 -10.57 34.68
C GLN A 128 18.97 -11.59 33.55
N LEU A 129 19.70 -11.24 32.48
CA LEU A 129 19.96 -12.15 31.36
C LEU A 129 20.81 -13.36 31.79
N CYS A 130 21.86 -13.14 32.59
CA CYS A 130 22.69 -14.23 33.13
C CYS A 130 21.88 -15.19 34.01
N SER A 131 20.92 -14.69 34.80
CA SER A 131 20.05 -15.54 35.64
C SER A 131 19.03 -16.37 34.84
N THR A 132 18.65 -15.89 33.65
CA THR A 132 17.66 -16.56 32.78
C THR A 132 18.33 -17.60 31.89
N LEU A 133 19.50 -17.29 31.33
CA LEU A 133 20.30 -18.24 30.55
C LEU A 133 20.79 -19.44 31.38
N ALA A 134 21.02 -19.26 32.69
CA ALA A 134 21.34 -20.36 33.59
C ALA A 134 20.16 -21.33 33.84
N ARG A 135 18.91 -20.92 33.57
CA ARG A 135 17.70 -21.74 33.76
C ARG A 135 17.24 -22.47 32.50
N ASP A 136 17.57 -21.95 31.32
CA ASP A 136 17.06 -22.48 30.04
C ASP A 136 17.95 -23.53 29.37
N ALA A 137 19.09 -23.89 29.98
CA ALA A 137 20.00 -24.91 29.45
C ALA A 137 19.48 -26.37 29.50
N SER A 138 18.22 -26.63 29.90
CA SER A 138 17.70 -27.99 30.13
C SER A 138 16.53 -28.46 29.23
N CYS A 139 16.12 -27.71 28.19
CA CYS A 139 14.93 -28.10 27.40
C CYS A 139 15.22 -28.30 25.91
N SER A 140 15.13 -29.56 25.46
CA SER A 140 15.43 -30.01 24.09
C SER A 140 14.43 -29.49 23.04
N SER A 141 14.95 -28.86 21.98
CA SER A 141 14.24 -28.13 20.92
C SER A 141 13.62 -28.99 19.80
N VAL A 142 13.75 -30.32 19.84
CA VAL A 142 13.48 -31.19 18.68
C VAL A 142 12.02 -31.67 18.59
N THR A 143 11.27 -31.71 19.69
CA THR A 143 9.89 -32.23 19.74
C THR A 143 8.81 -31.26 19.23
N TRP A 144 9.12 -29.95 19.17
CA TRP A 144 8.16 -28.93 18.70
C TRP A 144 7.96 -28.96 17.18
N ALA A 145 9.00 -29.26 16.40
CA ALA A 145 8.93 -29.21 14.93
C ALA A 145 8.07 -30.34 14.33
N VAL A 146 8.05 -31.52 14.95
CA VAL A 146 7.34 -32.70 14.43
C VAL A 146 5.83 -32.63 14.69
N ARG A 147 5.40 -32.03 15.80
CA ARG A 147 3.97 -31.89 16.15
C ARG A 147 3.24 -30.85 15.31
N SER A 148 3.90 -29.78 14.85
CA SER A 148 3.31 -28.78 13.98
C SER A 148 3.00 -29.31 12.56
N TYR A 149 3.70 -30.36 12.12
CA TYR A 149 3.57 -30.92 10.77
C TYR A 149 2.30 -31.78 10.58
N PHE A 150 1.84 -32.49 11.63
CA PHE A 150 0.67 -33.37 11.55
C PHE A 150 -0.68 -32.65 11.67
N VAL A 151 -0.71 -31.49 12.32
CA VAL A 151 -1.96 -30.72 12.52
C VAL A 151 -2.43 -30.06 11.21
N LEU A 152 -1.51 -29.76 10.29
CA LEU A 152 -1.84 -29.16 8.98
C LEU A 152 -2.52 -30.15 8.01
N ILE A 153 -2.23 -31.45 8.11
CA ILE A 153 -2.82 -32.48 7.22
C ILE A 153 -4.25 -32.82 7.64
N TRP A 154 -4.56 -32.77 8.94
CA TRP A 154 -5.88 -33.15 9.45
C TRP A 154 -6.98 -32.08 9.23
N VAL A 155 -6.59 -30.79 9.11
CA VAL A 155 -7.55 -29.70 8.88
C VAL A 155 -8.05 -29.64 7.43
N ALA A 156 -7.29 -30.19 6.47
CA ALA A 156 -7.68 -30.21 5.06
C ALA A 156 -8.83 -31.20 4.76
N ASP A 157 -9.02 -32.24 5.57
CA ASP A 157 -9.95 -33.33 5.28
C ASP A 157 -11.38 -33.08 5.82
N VAL A 158 -11.53 -32.20 6.83
CA VAL A 158 -12.80 -32.07 7.59
C VAL A 158 -13.74 -30.98 7.04
N ARG A 159 -13.32 -30.13 6.09
CA ARG A 159 -14.12 -28.96 5.66
C ARG A 159 -14.81 -29.05 4.30
N MET A 160 -14.76 -30.20 3.63
CA MET A 160 -15.37 -30.40 2.29
C MET A 160 -16.87 -30.76 2.30
N GLY A 161 -17.56 -30.69 3.44
CA GLY A 161 -18.99 -30.99 3.52
C GLY A 161 -19.78 -29.90 4.23
N GLN A 162 -20.22 -28.87 3.50
CA GLN A 162 -21.48 -28.11 3.69
C GLN A 162 -21.37 -26.73 2.99
N GLY A 163 -21.72 -26.67 1.71
CA GLY A 163 -21.98 -25.42 0.99
C GLY A 163 -23.44 -25.02 1.14
N GLY A 164 -23.74 -24.13 2.09
CA GLY A 164 -25.03 -23.46 2.20
C GLY A 164 -25.12 -22.32 1.17
N SER A 165 -26.08 -22.42 0.25
CA SER A 165 -26.43 -21.36 -0.71
C SER A 165 -27.00 -20.15 0.03
N VAL A 166 -26.26 -19.04 0.06
CA VAL A 166 -26.77 -17.73 0.50
C VAL A 166 -27.29 -16.98 -0.72
N ILE A 167 -28.62 -16.96 -0.84
CA ILE A 167 -29.34 -16.15 -1.83
C ILE A 167 -29.10 -14.67 -1.51
N ARG A 168 -28.39 -13.96 -2.39
CA ARG A 168 -28.27 -12.49 -2.34
C ARG A 168 -29.62 -11.88 -2.68
N GLN A 169 -30.19 -11.10 -1.76
CA GLN A 169 -31.30 -10.21 -2.08
C GLN A 169 -30.81 -9.06 -2.98
N PRO A 170 -31.58 -8.65 -3.99
CA PRO A 170 -31.28 -7.48 -4.80
C PRO A 170 -31.48 -6.22 -3.95
N THR A 171 -30.46 -5.37 -3.90
CA THR A 171 -30.57 -3.98 -3.44
C THR A 171 -31.61 -3.23 -4.27
N PRO A 172 -32.43 -2.35 -3.66
CA PRO A 172 -33.40 -1.55 -4.40
C PRO A 172 -32.69 -0.60 -5.36
N PRO A 173 -33.27 -0.33 -6.55
CA PRO A 173 -32.74 0.64 -7.47
C PRO A 173 -32.85 2.03 -6.84
N ILE A 174 -31.72 2.74 -6.80
CA ILE A 174 -31.72 4.20 -6.63
C ILE A 174 -32.53 4.74 -7.80
N THR A 175 -33.66 5.37 -7.48
CA THR A 175 -34.58 5.98 -8.45
C THR A 175 -33.84 7.00 -9.30
N ASP A 176 -33.89 6.77 -10.62
CA ASP A 176 -33.53 7.70 -11.68
C ASP A 176 -34.20 9.05 -11.48
N VAL A 177 -33.39 10.08 -11.20
CA VAL A 177 -33.70 11.47 -11.51
C VAL A 177 -32.80 11.85 -12.70
N CYS A 178 -33.17 11.37 -13.88
CA CYS A 178 -32.66 11.87 -15.16
C CYS A 178 -33.83 11.85 -16.14
N GLY A 179 -34.55 12.97 -16.18
CA GLY A 179 -35.59 13.22 -17.16
C GLY A 179 -35.03 13.15 -18.58
N ALA A 180 -35.86 12.60 -19.47
CA ALA A 180 -35.64 12.55 -20.91
C ALA A 180 -35.33 13.96 -21.45
N LEU A 181 -34.18 14.09 -22.12
CA LEU A 181 -33.86 15.26 -22.93
C LEU A 181 -33.92 14.83 -24.40
N GLU A 182 -34.97 15.32 -25.06
CA GLU A 182 -35.13 15.34 -26.51
C GLU A 182 -33.92 16.04 -27.15
N CYS A 183 -33.36 15.42 -28.18
CA CYS A 183 -32.26 15.98 -28.97
C CYS A 183 -32.80 17.11 -29.88
N GLY A 184 -32.91 18.31 -29.32
CA GLY A 184 -32.90 19.55 -30.09
C GLY A 184 -31.50 20.16 -30.06
N GLU A 185 -30.99 20.64 -31.20
CA GLU A 185 -29.81 21.49 -31.28
C GLU A 185 -30.06 22.79 -30.49
N ALA A 186 -29.75 22.76 -29.20
CA ALA A 186 -29.79 23.91 -28.33
C ALA A 186 -28.37 24.50 -28.23
N THR A 187 -28.27 25.79 -28.54
CA THR A 187 -27.16 26.68 -28.24
C THR A 187 -26.57 26.35 -26.87
N GLU A 188 -25.29 25.95 -26.79
CA GLU A 188 -24.65 25.60 -25.51
C GLU A 188 -24.88 26.71 -24.48
N PRO A 189 -25.65 26.47 -23.41
CA PRO A 189 -25.82 27.46 -22.36
C PRO A 189 -24.44 27.72 -21.74
N ALA A 190 -24.11 29.00 -21.56
CA ALA A 190 -22.85 29.43 -20.96
C ALA A 190 -22.56 28.60 -19.70
N GLN A 191 -21.43 27.87 -19.71
CA GLN A 191 -21.07 26.99 -18.61
C GLN A 191 -21.06 27.80 -17.30
N PRO A 192 -21.79 27.35 -16.25
CA PRO A 192 -21.84 28.06 -14.99
C PRO A 192 -20.43 28.21 -14.44
N ALA A 193 -20.08 29.43 -14.02
CA ALA A 193 -18.76 29.72 -13.49
C ALA A 193 -18.45 28.78 -12.32
N VAL A 194 -17.32 28.06 -12.43
CA VAL A 194 -16.89 27.10 -11.41
C VAL A 194 -16.78 27.84 -10.06
N PRO A 195 -17.50 27.39 -9.01
CA PRO A 195 -17.51 28.07 -7.73
C PRO A 195 -16.09 28.20 -7.18
N ASN A 196 -15.75 29.37 -6.62
CA ASN A 196 -14.44 29.55 -6.04
C ASN A 196 -14.26 28.64 -4.80
N LYS A 197 -13.01 28.39 -4.42
CA LYS A 197 -12.63 27.53 -3.29
C LYS A 197 -13.37 27.83 -1.99
N PHE A 198 -13.50 29.12 -1.64
CA PHE A 198 -14.20 29.55 -0.43
C PHE A 198 -15.71 29.33 -0.52
N GLN A 199 -16.27 29.46 -1.72
CA GLN A 199 -17.67 29.21 -2.00
C GLN A 199 -18.00 27.74 -1.80
N ARG A 200 -17.17 26.82 -2.33
CA ARG A 200 -17.35 25.37 -2.09
C ARG A 200 -17.31 25.01 -0.61
N LEU A 201 -16.38 25.60 0.16
CA LEU A 201 -16.32 25.41 1.60
C LEU A 201 -17.59 25.92 2.30
N SER A 202 -18.14 27.05 1.87
CA SER A 202 -19.34 27.62 2.48
C SER A 202 -20.63 26.85 2.16
N THR A 203 -20.73 26.23 0.97
CA THR A 203 -21.97 25.63 0.48
C THR A 203 -22.11 24.13 0.75
N LEU A 204 -21.23 23.50 1.54
CA LEU A 204 -21.15 22.03 1.67
C LEU A 204 -20.87 21.30 0.34
N GLY A 205 -20.50 22.03 -0.71
CA GLY A 205 -20.34 21.49 -2.07
C GLY A 205 -19.09 20.65 -2.28
N HIS A 206 -18.33 20.34 -1.23
CA HIS A 206 -17.13 19.49 -1.30
C HIS A 206 -17.44 17.99 -1.38
N LEU A 207 -18.67 17.58 -1.07
CA LEU A 207 -19.19 16.24 -1.37
C LEU A 207 -19.81 16.13 -2.78
N GLU A 208 -20.06 17.27 -3.43
CA GLU A 208 -20.55 17.31 -4.79
C GLU A 208 -19.39 17.00 -5.75
N VAL A 209 -19.66 16.10 -6.69
CA VAL A 209 -18.65 15.68 -7.66
C VAL A 209 -18.59 16.68 -8.78
N ASP A 210 -17.42 17.27 -8.94
CA ASP A 210 -17.08 18.02 -10.14
C ASP A 210 -16.85 17.01 -11.29
N ALA A 211 -17.91 16.73 -12.04
CA ALA A 211 -17.95 15.67 -13.04
C ALA A 211 -16.88 15.87 -14.14
N ASP A 212 -16.46 17.11 -14.39
CA ASP A 212 -15.47 17.45 -15.41
C ASP A 212 -14.05 16.99 -15.03
N ILE A 213 -13.75 16.94 -13.73
CA ILE A 213 -12.45 16.51 -13.21
C ILE A 213 -12.46 15.08 -12.67
N ALA A 214 -13.63 14.44 -12.60
CA ALA A 214 -13.77 13.06 -12.13
C ALA A 214 -13.16 12.08 -13.15
N ARG A 215 -11.92 11.67 -12.89
CA ARG A 215 -11.18 10.75 -13.77
C ARG A 215 -10.69 9.52 -13.04
N GLY A 216 -10.79 8.37 -13.69
CA GLY A 216 -10.35 7.07 -13.16
C GLY A 216 -9.32 6.40 -14.05
N LEU A 217 -8.54 5.51 -13.45
CA LEU A 217 -7.62 4.62 -14.14
C LEU A 217 -7.99 3.17 -13.82
N SER A 218 -7.92 2.26 -14.79
CA SER A 218 -8.08 0.83 -14.52
C SER A 218 -6.95 0.35 -13.60
N LEU A 219 -7.29 -0.36 -12.52
CA LEU A 219 -6.30 -0.94 -11.61
C LEU A 219 -5.34 -1.89 -12.35
N GLN A 220 -5.83 -2.71 -13.28
CA GLN A 220 -4.96 -3.53 -14.11
C GLN A 220 -3.99 -2.68 -14.94
N LYS A 221 -4.47 -1.60 -15.57
CA LYS A 221 -3.60 -0.70 -16.35
C LYS A 221 -2.54 -0.03 -15.48
N SER A 222 -2.82 0.23 -14.20
CA SER A 222 -1.84 0.81 -13.27
C SER A 222 -0.74 -0.19 -12.85
N LEU A 223 -1.05 -1.49 -12.88
CA LEU A 223 -0.11 -2.58 -12.56
C LEU A 223 0.69 -3.08 -13.78
N ARG A 224 0.25 -2.78 -15.01
CA ARG A 224 1.02 -3.08 -16.24
C ARG A 224 2.35 -2.32 -16.28
N THR A 225 3.25 -2.76 -17.17
CA THR A 225 4.60 -2.19 -17.30
C THR A 225 5.38 -2.27 -15.97
N GLY A 226 5.23 -3.41 -15.28
CA GLY A 226 5.88 -3.66 -14.00
C GLY A 226 5.45 -2.70 -12.89
N GLY A 227 4.26 -2.10 -12.98
CA GLY A 227 3.77 -1.15 -12.00
C GLY A 227 4.66 0.10 -11.87
N ARG A 228 5.30 0.56 -12.96
CA ARG A 228 6.16 1.75 -12.96
C ARG A 228 5.51 2.97 -12.29
N LEU A 229 4.18 3.11 -12.43
CA LEU A 229 3.39 4.13 -11.75
C LEU A 229 3.54 4.09 -10.22
N TRP A 230 3.54 2.89 -9.64
CA TRP A 230 3.68 2.67 -8.21
C TRP A 230 5.12 2.83 -7.73
N LEU A 231 6.09 2.52 -8.59
CA LEU A 231 7.52 2.57 -8.27
C LEU A 231 8.10 3.99 -8.30
N THR A 232 7.40 4.96 -8.88
CA THR A 232 7.90 6.33 -9.07
C THR A 232 7.26 7.26 -8.04
N CYS A 233 8.07 8.09 -7.35
CA CYS A 233 7.54 9.12 -6.47
C CYS A 233 6.96 10.27 -7.31
N PRO A 234 5.76 10.81 -6.97
CA PRO A 234 5.20 11.96 -7.68
C PRO A 234 6.12 13.18 -7.75
N ALA A 235 6.92 13.38 -6.70
CA ALA A 235 7.87 14.48 -6.60
C ALA A 235 8.98 14.40 -7.67
N ASP A 236 9.38 13.19 -8.06
CA ASP A 236 10.48 12.95 -8.99
C ASP A 236 10.03 13.03 -10.46
N LEU A 237 8.73 13.11 -10.72
CA LEU A 237 8.19 13.23 -12.07
C LEU A 237 8.31 14.66 -12.57
N ASP A 238 8.80 14.82 -13.80
CA ASP A 238 8.77 16.08 -14.52
C ASP A 238 7.33 16.48 -14.89
N LYS A 239 7.13 17.77 -15.21
CA LYS A 239 5.80 18.30 -15.54
C LYS A 239 5.15 17.53 -16.70
N LYS A 240 5.93 17.14 -17.71
CA LYS A 240 5.44 16.41 -18.87
C LYS A 240 4.97 14.99 -18.52
N ALA A 241 5.72 14.23 -17.71
CA ALA A 241 5.25 12.91 -17.27
C ALA A 241 4.00 13.02 -16.39
N ARG A 242 3.89 14.07 -15.57
CA ARG A 242 2.66 14.34 -14.77
C ARG A 242 1.44 14.57 -15.67
N GLU A 243 1.58 15.34 -16.75
CA GLU A 243 0.52 15.53 -17.75
C GLU A 243 0.20 14.23 -18.48
N GLU A 244 1.20 13.44 -18.85
CA GLU A 244 1.00 12.12 -19.49
C GLU A 244 0.23 11.16 -18.57
N LEU A 245 0.51 11.16 -17.27
CA LEU A 245 -0.22 10.34 -16.30
C LEU A 245 -1.69 10.75 -16.19
N TRP A 246 -1.99 12.06 -16.19
CA TRP A 246 -3.35 12.56 -16.25
C TRP A 246 -4.07 12.15 -17.55
N ASN A 247 -3.38 12.22 -18.69
CA ASN A 247 -3.93 11.82 -19.99
C ASN A 247 -4.22 10.31 -20.08
N ARG A 248 -3.56 9.49 -19.24
CA ARG A 248 -3.83 8.05 -19.13
C ARG A 248 -5.09 7.72 -18.33
N SER A 249 -5.57 8.62 -17.47
CA SER A 249 -6.87 8.47 -16.82
C SER A 249 -7.99 8.92 -17.78
N HIS A 250 -9.22 8.48 -17.53
CA HIS A 250 -10.38 8.82 -18.37
C HIS A 250 -11.50 9.39 -17.51
N PRO A 251 -12.36 10.29 -18.04
CA PRO A 251 -13.54 10.74 -17.34
C PRO A 251 -14.43 9.55 -16.91
N VAL A 252 -14.89 9.56 -15.66
CA VAL A 252 -15.74 8.51 -15.10
C VAL A 252 -16.88 9.10 -14.30
N LYS A 253 -18.04 8.45 -14.38
CA LYS A 253 -19.21 8.78 -13.56
C LYS A 253 -19.17 8.13 -12.17
N HIS A 254 -18.38 7.07 -12.02
CA HIS A 254 -18.33 6.23 -10.83
C HIS A 254 -16.97 5.53 -10.70
N PHE A 255 -16.51 5.31 -9.47
CA PHE A 255 -15.32 4.53 -9.17
C PHE A 255 -15.69 3.19 -8.52
N ASP A 256 -15.16 2.10 -9.05
CA ASP A 256 -15.26 0.80 -8.40
C ASP A 256 -14.41 0.79 -7.11
N LEU A 257 -13.29 1.51 -7.10
CA LEU A 257 -12.32 1.48 -6.01
C LEU A 257 -11.68 2.86 -5.78
N PHE A 258 -11.66 3.34 -4.54
CA PHE A 258 -10.84 4.46 -4.12
C PHE A 258 -9.60 3.95 -3.38
N LEU A 259 -8.41 4.19 -3.91
CA LEU A 259 -7.16 3.73 -3.30
C LEU A 259 -6.54 4.82 -2.40
N SER A 260 -6.79 4.73 -1.10
CA SER A 260 -6.11 5.55 -0.09
C SER A 260 -4.77 4.92 0.27
N HIS A 261 -3.70 5.71 0.20
CA HIS A 261 -2.35 5.23 0.47
C HIS A 261 -1.37 6.37 0.78
N THR A 262 -0.16 6.04 1.24
CA THR A 262 0.92 7.03 1.43
C THR A 262 2.02 6.86 0.39
N TRP A 263 2.40 7.95 -0.28
CA TRP A 263 3.48 7.97 -1.28
C TRP A 263 4.85 7.58 -0.73
N MET A 264 5.05 7.73 0.57
CA MET A 264 6.32 7.45 1.25
C MET A 264 6.56 5.97 1.51
N THR A 265 5.52 5.13 1.46
CA THR A 265 5.73 3.68 1.46
C THR A 265 6.36 3.28 0.13
N PRO A 266 7.48 2.52 0.13
CA PRO A 266 8.14 2.11 -1.09
C PRO A 266 7.16 1.45 -2.07
N GLY A 267 7.15 1.95 -3.30
CA GLY A 267 6.25 1.53 -4.37
C GLY A 267 6.18 0.03 -4.60
N LYS A 268 7.32 -0.65 -4.48
CA LYS A 268 7.45 -2.10 -4.67
C LYS A 268 6.52 -2.91 -3.77
N TRP A 269 6.27 -2.44 -2.54
CA TRP A 269 5.39 -3.14 -1.60
C TRP A 269 3.92 -2.94 -1.96
N LYS A 270 3.55 -1.75 -2.43
CA LYS A 270 2.20 -1.49 -2.95
C LYS A 270 1.94 -2.34 -4.19
N LEU A 271 2.89 -2.35 -5.12
CA LEU A 271 2.83 -3.17 -6.32
C LEU A 271 2.67 -4.65 -5.99
N LEU A 272 3.52 -5.19 -5.11
CA LEU A 272 3.45 -6.60 -4.70
C LEU A 272 2.09 -6.93 -4.07
N SER A 273 1.62 -6.07 -3.17
CA SER A 273 0.34 -6.24 -2.48
C SER A 273 -0.83 -6.24 -3.47
N LEU A 274 -0.86 -5.27 -4.39
CA LEU A 274 -1.89 -5.16 -5.42
C LEU A 274 -1.83 -6.30 -6.45
N LEU A 275 -0.64 -6.79 -6.82
CA LEU A 275 -0.49 -7.96 -7.71
C LEU A 275 -1.04 -9.22 -7.06
N LEU A 276 -0.72 -9.48 -5.79
CA LEU A 276 -1.25 -10.64 -5.07
C LEU A 276 -2.76 -10.55 -4.88
N GLN A 277 -3.28 -9.39 -4.47
CA GLN A 277 -4.72 -9.19 -4.27
C GLN A 277 -5.54 -9.32 -5.55
N SER A 278 -5.03 -8.80 -6.67
CA SER A 278 -5.77 -8.80 -7.94
C SER A 278 -5.47 -10.02 -8.83
N GLY A 279 -4.40 -10.75 -8.52
CA GLY A 279 -3.83 -11.79 -9.37
C GLY A 279 -3.72 -13.18 -8.74
N SER A 280 -4.12 -13.38 -7.48
CA SER A 280 -4.03 -14.68 -6.79
C SER A 280 -4.71 -15.82 -7.56
N HIS A 281 -5.96 -15.64 -8.01
CA HIS A 281 -6.68 -16.66 -8.78
C HIS A 281 -6.01 -16.97 -10.12
N LYS A 282 -5.51 -15.93 -10.81
CA LYS A 282 -4.78 -16.10 -12.07
C LYS A 282 -3.48 -16.86 -11.81
N THR A 283 -2.78 -16.53 -10.73
CA THR A 283 -1.57 -17.23 -10.28
C THR A 283 -1.84 -18.71 -10.05
N LEU A 284 -2.91 -19.05 -9.33
CA LEU A 284 -3.34 -20.43 -9.10
C LEU A 284 -3.70 -21.16 -10.39
N PHE A 285 -4.38 -20.49 -11.32
CA PHE A 285 -4.68 -21.07 -12.63
C PHE A 285 -3.41 -21.40 -13.43
N PHE A 286 -2.48 -20.45 -13.52
CA PHE A 286 -1.21 -20.67 -14.20
C PHE A 286 -0.41 -21.79 -13.54
N TRP A 287 -0.36 -21.80 -12.20
CA TRP A 287 0.25 -22.87 -11.44
C TRP A 287 -0.33 -24.24 -11.80
N LEU A 288 -1.67 -24.36 -11.78
CA LEU A 288 -2.36 -25.60 -12.11
C LEU A 288 -2.00 -26.08 -13.52
N VAL A 289 -2.09 -25.20 -14.51
CA VAL A 289 -1.73 -25.52 -15.91
C VAL A 289 -0.26 -25.96 -16.02
N GLY A 290 0.66 -25.23 -15.38
CA GLY A 290 2.09 -25.53 -15.43
C GLY A 290 2.44 -26.87 -14.78
N VAL A 291 1.87 -27.16 -13.61
CA VAL A 291 2.06 -28.43 -12.90
C VAL A 291 1.43 -29.60 -13.66
N SER A 292 0.21 -29.45 -14.18
CA SER A 292 -0.45 -30.48 -14.98
C SER A 292 0.31 -30.79 -16.26
N LEU A 293 0.83 -29.78 -16.96
CA LEU A 293 1.63 -29.97 -18.16
C LEU A 293 2.95 -30.69 -17.83
N ALA A 294 3.67 -30.26 -16.80
CA ALA A 294 4.92 -30.91 -16.38
C ALA A 294 4.69 -32.37 -15.94
N ALA A 295 3.59 -32.64 -15.24
CA ALA A 295 3.20 -33.99 -14.87
C ALA A 295 2.89 -34.83 -16.11
N ALA A 296 2.11 -34.32 -17.07
CA ALA A 296 1.78 -35.02 -18.31
C ALA A 296 3.04 -35.34 -19.14
N LEU A 297 3.95 -34.37 -19.30
CA LEU A 297 5.22 -34.57 -19.99
C LEU A 297 6.10 -35.62 -19.30
N SER A 298 6.05 -35.69 -17.96
CA SER A 298 6.78 -36.71 -17.17
C SER A 298 6.13 -38.09 -17.29
N ILE A 299 4.80 -38.17 -17.36
CA ILE A 299 4.04 -39.42 -17.56
C ILE A 299 4.32 -40.01 -18.95
N LEU A 300 4.45 -39.15 -19.95
CA LEU A 300 4.70 -39.55 -21.33
C LEU A 300 6.19 -39.77 -21.63
N ASP A 301 7.06 -39.72 -20.62
CA ASP A 301 8.52 -39.85 -20.74
C ASP A 301 9.14 -38.87 -21.77
N LEU A 302 8.50 -37.70 -21.98
CA LEU A 302 8.98 -36.67 -22.92
C LEU A 302 10.04 -35.76 -22.30
N VAL A 303 10.10 -35.69 -20.97
CA VAL A 303 11.14 -34.98 -20.23
C VAL A 303 12.08 -35.98 -19.55
N PRO A 304 13.41 -35.75 -19.57
CA PRO A 304 14.36 -36.69 -19.01
C PRO A 304 14.18 -36.80 -17.50
N LEU A 305 14.26 -38.00 -16.94
CA LEU A 305 14.16 -38.24 -15.50
C LEU A 305 15.54 -38.60 -14.94
N PRO A 306 16.41 -37.59 -14.70
CA PRO A 306 17.85 -37.81 -14.45
C PRO A 306 18.16 -38.46 -13.10
N TRP A 307 17.17 -38.58 -12.21
CA TRP A 307 17.37 -39.07 -10.86
C TRP A 307 16.66 -40.40 -10.67
N VAL A 308 17.17 -41.21 -9.74
CA VAL A 308 16.55 -42.46 -9.35
C VAL A 308 16.41 -42.44 -7.84
N ILE A 309 15.21 -42.72 -7.34
CA ILE A 309 14.93 -42.76 -5.90
C ILE A 309 14.35 -44.12 -5.54
N SER A 310 14.94 -44.76 -4.54
CA SER A 310 14.34 -45.93 -3.88
C SER A 310 13.23 -45.46 -2.94
N SER A 311 11.97 -45.75 -3.29
CA SER A 311 10.84 -45.46 -2.41
C SER A 311 10.50 -46.72 -1.61
N PHE A 312 10.77 -46.72 -0.31
CA PHE A 312 10.26 -47.75 0.60
C PHE A 312 8.85 -47.35 1.03
N SER A 313 7.85 -47.73 0.24
CA SER A 313 6.44 -47.46 0.57
C SER A 313 5.60 -48.69 0.23
N PHE A 314 4.92 -49.20 1.26
CA PHE A 314 4.10 -50.41 1.22
C PHE A 314 4.85 -51.71 0.87
N GLY A 315 6.08 -51.87 1.39
CA GLY A 315 6.85 -53.11 1.21
C GLY A 315 7.49 -53.28 -0.18
N PHE A 316 7.45 -52.24 -1.01
CA PHE A 316 8.14 -52.22 -2.29
C PHE A 316 9.46 -51.47 -2.14
N ASP A 317 10.54 -52.10 -2.61
CA ASP A 317 11.85 -51.48 -2.77
C ASP A 317 12.23 -51.60 -4.26
N ARG A 318 11.84 -50.59 -5.04
CA ARG A 318 12.24 -50.47 -6.44
C ARG A 318 12.80 -49.07 -6.70
N PRO A 319 13.89 -48.96 -7.48
CA PRO A 319 14.37 -47.70 -7.98
C PRO A 319 13.32 -47.10 -8.92
N MET A 320 12.95 -45.85 -8.71
CA MET A 320 12.00 -45.13 -9.56
C MET A 320 12.66 -43.90 -10.20
N PRO A 321 12.57 -43.72 -11.53
CA PRO A 321 13.10 -42.55 -12.20
C PRO A 321 12.26 -41.32 -11.85
N VAL A 322 12.93 -40.21 -11.59
CA VAL A 322 12.33 -38.95 -11.17
C VAL A 322 13.12 -37.75 -11.73
N GLY A 323 12.48 -36.60 -11.96
CA GLY A 323 13.13 -35.37 -12.43
C GLY A 323 12.52 -34.08 -11.85
N PRO A 324 13.24 -32.96 -11.74
CA PRO A 324 12.81 -31.76 -11.00
C PRO A 324 11.60 -31.01 -11.57
N TRP A 325 11.09 -31.46 -12.72
CA TRP A 325 10.28 -30.64 -13.63
C TRP A 325 8.98 -30.15 -13.01
N ILE A 326 8.28 -30.97 -12.22
CA ILE A 326 7.02 -30.57 -11.59
C ILE A 326 7.24 -29.42 -10.60
N LEU A 327 8.29 -29.48 -9.77
CA LEU A 327 8.59 -28.43 -8.80
C LEU A 327 9.08 -27.14 -9.49
N LEU A 328 9.92 -27.29 -10.51
CA LEU A 328 10.40 -26.14 -11.29
C LEU A 328 9.27 -25.46 -12.06
N ALA A 329 8.42 -26.25 -12.74
CA ALA A 329 7.23 -25.76 -13.42
C ALA A 329 6.26 -25.09 -12.45
N SER A 330 6.07 -25.65 -11.25
CA SER A 330 5.28 -25.05 -10.18
C SER A 330 5.77 -23.64 -9.83
N PHE A 331 7.07 -23.48 -9.58
CA PHE A 331 7.68 -22.18 -9.26
C PHE A 331 7.57 -21.18 -10.42
N VAL A 332 7.95 -21.61 -11.63
CA VAL A 332 7.93 -20.78 -12.83
C VAL A 332 6.50 -20.34 -13.15
N ALA A 333 5.54 -21.27 -13.15
CA ALA A 333 4.15 -20.98 -13.47
C ALA A 333 3.48 -20.08 -12.42
N THR A 334 3.80 -20.25 -11.14
CA THR A 334 3.36 -19.32 -10.08
C THR A 334 3.91 -17.91 -10.32
N THR A 335 5.21 -17.80 -10.63
CA THR A 335 5.86 -16.51 -10.89
C THR A 335 5.28 -15.83 -12.14
N LEU A 336 5.16 -16.58 -13.23
CA LEU A 336 4.56 -16.11 -14.48
C LEU A 336 3.10 -15.71 -14.27
N GLY A 337 2.31 -16.51 -13.56
CA GLY A 337 0.91 -16.20 -13.26
C GLY A 337 0.75 -14.89 -12.49
N LEU A 338 1.62 -14.63 -11.52
CA LEU A 338 1.61 -13.38 -10.76
C LEU A 338 1.89 -12.16 -11.65
N PHE A 339 2.97 -12.20 -12.43
CA PHE A 339 3.37 -11.07 -13.29
C PHE A 339 2.50 -10.91 -14.54
N ALA A 340 1.95 -11.99 -15.07
CA ALA A 340 1.04 -11.95 -16.21
C ALA A 340 -0.38 -11.54 -15.80
N SER A 341 -0.72 -11.59 -14.50
CA SER A 341 -2.05 -11.28 -13.99
C SER A 341 -2.64 -9.94 -14.44
N PRO A 342 -1.91 -8.81 -14.57
CA PRO A 342 -2.47 -7.53 -15.03
C PRO A 342 -2.78 -7.47 -16.54
N TYR A 343 -2.28 -8.44 -17.30
CA TYR A 343 -2.46 -8.51 -18.76
C TYR A 343 -3.67 -9.34 -19.17
N PHE A 344 -4.13 -10.25 -18.31
CA PHE A 344 -5.31 -11.05 -18.58
C PHE A 344 -6.61 -10.27 -18.34
N PRO A 345 -7.57 -10.31 -19.28
CA PRO A 345 -8.87 -9.71 -19.07
C PRO A 345 -9.55 -10.35 -17.85
N ARG A 346 -10.34 -9.56 -17.12
CA ARG A 346 -11.20 -10.12 -16.07
C ARG A 346 -12.39 -10.82 -16.76
N PRO A 347 -12.71 -12.08 -16.38
CA PRO A 347 -13.82 -12.82 -16.99
C PRO A 347 -15.19 -12.22 -16.64
N SER A 348 -15.30 -11.35 -15.63
CA SER A 348 -16.54 -10.60 -15.34
C SER A 348 -16.46 -9.18 -15.89
N ARG A 349 -17.59 -8.68 -16.41
CA ARG A 349 -17.79 -7.29 -16.91
C ARG A 349 -17.61 -6.19 -15.83
N GLN A 350 -17.19 -6.54 -14.62
CA GLN A 350 -16.89 -5.53 -13.62
C GLN A 350 -15.71 -4.70 -14.09
N ARG A 351 -16.00 -3.43 -14.36
CA ARG A 351 -14.98 -2.42 -14.57
C ARG A 351 -14.12 -2.38 -13.30
N ASP A 352 -12.84 -2.05 -13.48
CA ASP A 352 -11.87 -1.95 -12.40
C ASP A 352 -11.34 -0.52 -12.30
N MET A 353 -12.25 0.45 -12.49
CA MET A 353 -11.92 1.85 -12.46
C MET A 353 -11.63 2.27 -11.03
N CYS A 354 -10.36 2.55 -10.76
CA CYS A 354 -9.93 3.07 -9.50
C CYS A 354 -9.63 4.57 -9.57
N PHE A 355 -9.97 5.27 -8.49
CA PHE A 355 -9.39 6.57 -8.20
C PHE A 355 -7.98 6.36 -7.64
N LEU A 356 -7.01 7.01 -8.27
CA LEU A 356 -5.62 7.05 -7.82
C LEU A 356 -5.15 8.49 -7.96
N ASP A 357 -5.01 9.20 -6.84
CA ASP A 357 -4.62 10.61 -6.74
C ASP A 357 -3.56 11.08 -7.76
N LEU A 358 -2.46 10.34 -7.95
CA LEU A 358 -1.41 10.71 -8.92
C LEU A 358 -1.88 10.76 -10.39
N ALA A 359 -2.83 9.92 -10.79
CA ALA A 359 -3.34 9.86 -12.17
C ALA A 359 -4.72 10.51 -12.33
N SER A 360 -5.49 10.54 -11.25
CA SER A 360 -6.87 11.04 -11.17
C SER A 360 -6.97 12.51 -10.75
N ILE A 361 -5.88 13.14 -10.28
CA ILE A 361 -5.77 14.58 -10.02
C ILE A 361 -4.68 15.15 -10.93
N HIS A 362 -4.91 16.32 -11.53
CA HIS A 362 -4.00 16.91 -12.51
C HIS A 362 -2.76 17.49 -11.82
N GLN A 363 -1.64 16.76 -11.82
CA GLN A 363 -0.43 17.13 -11.05
C GLN A 363 0.43 18.26 -11.66
N ALA A 364 0.10 18.74 -12.86
CA ALA A 364 0.88 19.75 -13.59
C ALA A 364 0.23 21.14 -13.70
N ASP A 365 -1.07 21.25 -13.43
CA ASP A 365 -1.86 22.48 -13.50
C ASP A 365 -2.31 22.74 -12.07
N ALA A 366 -1.81 23.83 -11.48
CA ALA A 366 -2.07 24.15 -10.09
C ALA A 366 -3.56 24.33 -9.78
N GLN A 367 -4.36 24.88 -10.70
CA GLN A 367 -5.78 25.12 -10.48
C GLN A 367 -6.58 23.81 -10.51
N LEU A 368 -6.29 22.94 -11.48
CA LEU A 368 -6.94 21.62 -11.56
C LEU A 368 -6.48 20.69 -10.43
N MET A 369 -5.20 20.77 -10.04
CA MET A 369 -4.67 20.07 -8.87
C MET A 369 -5.42 20.49 -7.61
N GLU A 370 -5.56 21.80 -7.41
CA GLU A 370 -6.27 22.38 -6.29
C GLU A 370 -7.75 21.95 -6.27
N ARG A 371 -8.44 22.04 -7.42
CA ARG A 371 -9.81 21.54 -7.58
C ARG A 371 -9.94 20.06 -7.26
N GLY A 372 -8.98 19.24 -7.68
CA GLY A 372 -8.97 17.80 -7.41
C GLY A 372 -8.73 17.47 -5.94
N ILE A 373 -7.78 18.13 -5.28
CA ILE A 373 -7.49 17.93 -3.85
C ILE A 373 -8.71 18.27 -3.00
N TYR A 374 -9.38 19.40 -3.28
CA TYR A 374 -10.57 19.79 -2.52
C TYR A 374 -11.85 19.10 -2.98
N GLY A 375 -11.84 18.47 -4.15
CA GLY A 375 -12.91 17.61 -4.68
C GLY A 375 -12.84 16.17 -4.19
N ILE A 376 -11.89 15.81 -3.30
CA ILE A 376 -11.69 14.43 -2.85
C ILE A 376 -12.92 13.85 -2.15
N GLY A 377 -13.69 14.67 -1.43
CA GLY A 377 -14.95 14.27 -0.82
C GLY A 377 -15.99 13.83 -1.86
N GLY A 378 -16.07 14.54 -2.98
CA GLY A 378 -16.87 14.16 -4.13
C GLY A 378 -16.40 12.85 -4.77
N PHE A 379 -15.09 12.66 -4.97
CA PHE A 379 -14.58 11.39 -5.50
C PHE A 379 -14.90 10.20 -4.58
N LEU A 380 -14.84 10.41 -3.26
CA LEU A 380 -15.24 9.42 -2.27
C LEU A 380 -16.74 9.14 -2.33
N SER A 381 -17.60 10.13 -2.59
CA SER A 381 -19.06 9.96 -2.67
C SER A 381 -19.49 9.08 -3.85
N ILE A 382 -18.79 9.15 -4.98
CA ILE A 382 -19.04 8.28 -6.14
C ILE A 382 -18.18 7.01 -6.16
N SER A 383 -17.53 6.64 -5.06
CA SER A 383 -16.72 5.41 -4.95
C SER A 383 -17.49 4.28 -4.27
N SER A 384 -17.45 3.06 -4.84
CA SER A 384 -18.15 1.90 -4.26
C SER A 384 -17.41 1.23 -3.09
N GLU A 385 -16.07 1.31 -3.13
CA GLU A 385 -15.18 0.75 -2.11
C GLU A 385 -14.05 1.73 -1.81
N LEU A 386 -13.85 2.07 -0.54
CA LEU A 386 -12.61 2.69 -0.06
C LEU A 386 -11.64 1.61 0.38
N ARG A 387 -10.50 1.50 -0.29
CA ARG A 387 -9.44 0.57 0.06
C ARG A 387 -8.21 1.32 0.55
N VAL A 388 -7.85 1.07 1.80
CA VAL A 388 -6.68 1.67 2.44
C VAL A 388 -5.51 0.69 2.36
N LEU A 389 -4.45 1.07 1.64
CA LEU A 389 -3.18 0.35 1.60
C LEU A 389 -2.36 0.70 2.84
N TRP A 390 -2.48 -0.14 3.86
CA TRP A 390 -2.00 0.17 5.19
C TRP A 390 -0.53 -0.24 5.39
N CYS A 391 0.32 0.71 5.80
CA CYS A 391 1.73 0.47 6.13
C CYS A 391 2.00 0.71 7.62
N GLY A 392 2.38 -0.35 8.35
CA GLY A 392 2.53 -0.30 9.81
C GLY A 392 3.62 0.65 10.33
N ASN A 393 4.66 0.92 9.54
CA ASN A 393 5.75 1.81 9.98
C ASN A 393 5.46 3.29 9.76
N LEU A 394 4.39 3.64 9.03
CA LEU A 394 4.18 5.01 8.55
C LEU A 394 2.90 5.68 9.05
N CYS A 395 1.86 4.93 9.39
CA CYS A 395 0.56 5.55 9.70
C CYS A 395 0.43 6.09 11.13
N PHE A 396 1.21 5.58 12.11
CA PHE A 396 1.08 5.96 13.53
C PHE A 396 2.38 6.26 14.28
N HIS A 397 3.55 6.14 13.65
CA HIS A 397 4.79 6.52 14.34
C HIS A 397 4.77 8.05 14.59
N VAL A 398 4.88 8.44 15.86
CA VAL A 398 4.58 9.78 16.41
C VAL A 398 5.33 10.94 15.73
N ASP A 399 6.49 10.69 15.14
CA ASP A 399 7.24 11.72 14.39
C ASP A 399 6.66 11.98 12.98
N SER A 400 5.75 11.13 12.50
CA SER A 400 5.08 11.22 11.20
C SER A 400 3.65 11.80 11.29
N ASN A 401 3.32 12.52 12.39
CA ASN A 401 1.99 13.06 12.71
C ASN A 401 1.32 13.90 11.60
N SER A 402 2.05 14.31 10.56
CA SER A 402 1.51 15.11 9.45
C SER A 402 0.63 14.31 8.47
N ARG A 403 0.74 12.98 8.43
CA ARG A 403 0.13 12.16 7.36
C ARG A 403 -1.04 11.27 7.79
N GLY A 404 -1.12 10.95 9.08
CA GLY A 404 -2.24 10.18 9.63
C GLY A 404 -3.58 10.92 9.49
N LEU A 405 -3.55 12.26 9.53
CA LEU A 405 -4.76 13.08 9.48
C LEU A 405 -5.52 12.92 8.15
N TRP A 406 -4.82 12.90 7.01
CA TRP A 406 -5.45 12.73 5.70
C TRP A 406 -6.13 11.37 5.53
N CYS A 407 -5.48 10.28 5.94
CA CYS A 407 -6.08 8.95 5.84
C CYS A 407 -7.31 8.79 6.76
N VAL A 408 -7.24 9.30 7.99
CA VAL A 408 -8.40 9.31 8.91
C VAL A 408 -9.51 10.20 8.39
N PHE A 409 -9.17 11.37 7.82
CA PHE A 409 -10.10 12.26 7.16
C PHE A 409 -10.79 11.59 5.97
N GLU A 410 -10.06 10.89 5.09
CA GLU A 410 -10.64 10.15 3.96
C GLU A 410 -11.58 9.04 4.41
N LEU A 411 -11.22 8.29 5.45
CA LEU A 411 -12.10 7.27 6.05
C LEU A 411 -13.41 7.87 6.57
N ALA A 412 -13.31 8.98 7.29
CA ALA A 412 -14.46 9.68 7.85
C ALA A 412 -15.32 10.32 6.75
N ALA A 413 -14.69 11.03 5.80
CA ALA A 413 -15.34 11.63 4.64
C ALA A 413 -16.08 10.57 3.81
N TYR A 414 -15.45 9.42 3.57
CA TYR A 414 -16.08 8.29 2.90
C TYR A 414 -17.27 7.76 3.67
N ARG A 415 -17.19 7.67 5.00
CA ARG A 415 -18.33 7.18 5.80
C ARG A 415 -19.50 8.16 5.84
N THR A 416 -19.21 9.46 5.85
CA THR A 416 -20.20 10.52 5.74
C THR A 416 -20.88 10.52 4.37
N ALA A 417 -20.10 10.34 3.30
CA ALA A 417 -20.61 10.31 1.93
C ALA A 417 -21.29 8.99 1.56
N ASN A 418 -20.78 7.87 2.08
CA ASN A 418 -21.19 6.51 1.79
C ASN A 418 -21.37 5.68 3.09
N PRO A 419 -22.49 5.88 3.82
CA PRO A 419 -22.76 5.20 5.09
C PRO A 419 -23.02 3.70 4.96
N THR A 420 -23.16 3.17 3.75
CA THR A 420 -23.22 1.72 3.46
C THR A 420 -22.02 1.25 2.65
N GLY A 421 -21.14 2.16 2.25
CA GLY A 421 -19.98 1.88 1.41
C GLY A 421 -19.03 0.87 2.04
N LYS A 422 -18.37 0.07 1.19
CA LYS A 422 -17.41 -0.92 1.64
C LYS A 422 -16.09 -0.23 2.00
N ILE A 423 -15.51 -0.59 3.15
CA ILE A 423 -14.18 -0.14 3.57
C ILE A 423 -13.33 -1.39 3.70
N THR A 424 -12.22 -1.45 2.97
CA THR A 424 -11.27 -2.57 3.00
C THR A 424 -9.93 -2.06 3.51
N LEU A 425 -9.48 -2.57 4.65
CA LEU A 425 -8.12 -2.34 5.13
C LEU A 425 -7.23 -3.46 4.60
N THR A 426 -6.16 -3.09 3.89
CA THR A 426 -5.26 -4.05 3.25
C THR A 426 -3.84 -3.81 3.74
N PRO A 427 -3.39 -4.54 4.77
CA PRO A 427 -2.07 -4.35 5.35
C PRO A 427 -1.00 -4.90 4.42
N LEU A 428 -0.11 -4.03 3.93
CA LEU A 428 0.93 -4.37 2.96
C LEU A 428 1.90 -5.47 3.44
N PHE A 429 2.01 -5.67 4.75
CA PHE A 429 2.86 -6.71 5.31
C PHE A 429 2.27 -8.12 5.13
N VAL A 430 0.95 -8.27 4.94
CA VAL A 430 0.33 -9.58 4.77
C VAL A 430 0.81 -10.21 3.47
N GLU A 431 0.77 -9.47 2.38
CA GLU A 431 1.23 -9.96 1.08
C GLU A 431 2.74 -10.23 1.06
N LEU A 432 3.51 -9.41 1.77
CA LEU A 432 4.94 -9.67 1.99
C LEU A 432 5.17 -11.00 2.72
N ILE A 433 4.43 -11.26 3.80
CA ILE A 433 4.50 -12.52 4.56
C ILE A 433 4.16 -13.71 3.65
N VAL A 434 3.09 -13.60 2.86
CA VAL A 434 2.68 -14.66 1.92
C VAL A 434 3.79 -14.95 0.91
N CYS A 435 4.37 -13.92 0.28
CA CYS A 435 5.50 -14.09 -0.64
C CYS A 435 6.71 -14.75 0.01
N LEU A 436 7.07 -14.34 1.23
CA LEU A 436 8.22 -14.90 1.95
C LEU A 436 8.00 -16.36 2.32
N ILE A 437 6.81 -16.73 2.81
CA ILE A 437 6.47 -18.13 3.12
C ILE A 437 6.46 -18.96 1.82
N LEU A 438 5.88 -18.43 0.75
CA LEU A 438 5.84 -19.12 -0.54
C LEU A 438 7.27 -19.41 -1.06
N LEU A 439 8.13 -18.39 -1.07
CA LEU A 439 9.53 -18.53 -1.46
C LEU A 439 10.27 -19.54 -0.55
N MET A 440 10.08 -19.43 0.77
CA MET A 440 10.65 -20.36 1.74
C MET A 440 10.28 -21.80 1.43
N GLN A 441 9.00 -22.07 1.14
CA GLN A 441 8.53 -23.40 0.83
C GLN A 441 9.12 -23.95 -0.47
N TYR A 442 9.24 -23.12 -1.52
CA TYR A 442 9.93 -23.53 -2.74
C TYR A 442 11.40 -23.86 -2.51
N VAL A 443 12.11 -23.03 -1.74
CA VAL A 443 13.51 -23.28 -1.37
C VAL A 443 13.62 -24.55 -0.53
N TYR A 444 12.76 -24.73 0.47
CA TYR A 444 12.70 -25.93 1.31
C TYR A 444 12.50 -27.19 0.45
N CYS A 445 11.49 -27.20 -0.42
CA CYS A 445 11.22 -28.32 -1.31
C CYS A 445 12.41 -28.58 -2.24
N GLY A 446 12.98 -27.53 -2.84
CA GLY A 446 14.12 -27.64 -3.74
C GLY A 446 15.35 -28.24 -3.06
N VAL A 447 15.75 -27.71 -1.90
CA VAL A 447 16.90 -28.22 -1.13
C VAL A 447 16.65 -29.66 -0.67
N TRP A 448 15.44 -29.96 -0.18
CA TRP A 448 15.07 -31.31 0.25
C TRP A 448 15.18 -32.31 -0.91
N TRP A 449 14.62 -31.99 -2.09
CA TRP A 449 14.71 -32.82 -3.28
C TRP A 449 16.16 -33.00 -3.75
N MET A 450 16.93 -31.92 -3.84
CA MET A 450 18.35 -31.97 -4.25
C MET A 450 19.21 -32.82 -3.31
N CYS A 451 18.99 -32.70 -1.99
CA CYS A 451 19.72 -33.52 -1.02
C CYS A 451 19.33 -35.00 -1.11
N ARG A 452 18.04 -35.27 -1.36
CA ARG A 452 17.51 -36.63 -1.52
C ARG A 452 18.04 -37.32 -2.77
N THR A 453 18.24 -36.59 -3.86
CA THR A 453 18.71 -37.14 -5.13
C THR A 453 20.23 -37.30 -5.17
N TRP A 454 20.99 -36.52 -4.40
CA TRP A 454 22.45 -36.60 -4.37
C TRP A 454 22.98 -37.84 -3.63
N ARG A 455 22.26 -38.36 -2.62
CA ARG A 455 22.78 -39.42 -1.74
C ARG A 455 21.86 -40.63 -1.69
N GLU A 456 22.37 -41.77 -2.17
CA GLU A 456 21.65 -43.06 -2.20
C GLU A 456 21.41 -43.67 -0.81
N GLU A 457 22.09 -43.19 0.26
CA GLU A 457 21.97 -43.78 1.59
C GLU A 457 20.98 -43.04 2.53
N GLY A 458 20.06 -43.80 3.14
CA GLY A 458 19.07 -43.29 4.11
C GLY A 458 19.65 -42.58 5.34
N LYS A 459 20.96 -42.69 5.61
CA LYS A 459 21.66 -42.05 6.74
C LYS A 459 21.59 -40.52 6.71
N TYR A 460 21.39 -39.90 5.54
CA TYR A 460 21.42 -38.44 5.39
C TYR A 460 20.05 -37.77 5.43
N ARG A 461 18.97 -38.52 5.69
CA ARG A 461 17.62 -37.92 5.79
C ARG A 461 17.57 -36.78 6.79
N LEU A 462 18.12 -36.98 8.00
CA LEU A 462 18.11 -35.94 9.02
C LEU A 462 18.94 -34.71 8.62
N VAL A 463 20.10 -34.92 8.01
CA VAL A 463 20.98 -33.84 7.52
C VAL A 463 20.29 -33.04 6.42
N SER A 464 19.63 -33.71 5.47
CA SER A 464 18.88 -33.05 4.39
C SER A 464 17.74 -32.17 4.93
N HIS A 465 17.00 -32.65 5.93
CA HIS A 465 15.99 -31.84 6.60
C HIS A 465 16.61 -30.67 7.36
N GLY A 466 17.72 -30.89 8.07
CA GLY A 466 18.45 -29.83 8.76
C GLY A 466 18.85 -28.69 7.80
N LEU A 467 19.44 -29.02 6.65
CA LEU A 467 19.83 -28.05 5.62
C LEU A 467 18.60 -27.35 5.00
N ALA A 468 17.54 -28.09 4.69
CA ALA A 468 16.33 -27.52 4.10
C ALA A 468 15.61 -26.53 5.04
N VAL A 469 15.78 -26.67 6.36
CA VAL A 469 15.18 -25.77 7.36
C VAL A 469 15.97 -24.47 7.56
N VAL A 470 17.25 -24.40 7.15
CA VAL A 470 18.09 -23.19 7.33
C VAL A 470 17.44 -21.92 6.74
N PRO A 471 16.92 -21.92 5.49
CA PRO A 471 16.20 -20.78 4.92
C PRO A 471 14.94 -20.40 5.72
N SER A 472 14.28 -21.39 6.35
CA SER A 472 13.12 -21.15 7.20
C SER A 472 13.47 -20.34 8.43
N TYR A 473 14.66 -20.46 9.02
CA TYR A 473 15.08 -19.60 10.14
C TYR A 473 15.21 -18.13 9.73
N PHE A 474 15.78 -17.86 8.55
CA PHE A 474 15.86 -16.49 8.01
C PHE A 474 14.47 -15.90 7.79
N VAL A 475 13.59 -16.67 7.15
CA VAL A 475 12.21 -16.24 6.91
C VAL A 475 11.47 -16.07 8.23
N MET A 476 11.60 -16.97 9.20
CA MET A 476 11.04 -16.82 10.54
C MET A 476 11.57 -15.58 11.26
N HIS A 477 12.83 -15.18 11.06
CA HIS A 477 13.35 -13.92 11.60
C HIS A 477 12.68 -12.69 10.97
N VAL A 478 12.51 -12.68 9.64
CA VAL A 478 11.79 -11.60 8.94
C VAL A 478 10.31 -11.59 9.31
N LEU A 479 9.67 -12.76 9.39
CA LEU A 479 8.30 -12.93 9.85
C LEU A 479 8.15 -12.48 11.29
N ARG A 480 9.13 -12.74 12.17
CA ARG A 480 9.12 -12.22 13.54
C ARG A 480 9.17 -10.70 13.55
N LYS A 481 10.00 -10.06 12.72
CA LYS A 481 9.99 -8.59 12.57
C LYS A 481 8.64 -8.09 12.04
N ALA A 482 8.11 -8.69 10.99
CA ALA A 482 6.80 -8.35 10.44
C ALA A 482 5.66 -8.61 11.45
N HIS A 483 5.80 -9.64 12.29
CA HIS A 483 4.88 -9.99 13.35
C HIS A 483 4.98 -9.02 14.52
N VAL A 484 6.18 -8.55 14.87
CA VAL A 484 6.37 -7.44 15.81
C VAL A 484 5.74 -6.19 15.23
N LEU A 485 5.93 -5.85 13.96
CA LEU A 485 5.24 -4.72 13.33
C LEU A 485 3.73 -4.89 13.32
N LYS A 486 3.24 -6.10 13.05
CA LYS A 486 1.83 -6.46 13.17
C LYS A 486 1.36 -6.29 14.63
N HIS A 487 2.15 -6.72 15.60
CA HIS A 487 1.82 -6.59 17.01
C HIS A 487 1.88 -5.16 17.45
N THR A 488 2.88 -4.37 17.09
CA THR A 488 2.96 -2.94 17.31
C THR A 488 1.75 -2.26 16.68
N LEU A 489 1.40 -2.62 15.46
CA LEU A 489 0.20 -2.12 14.79
C LEU A 489 -1.06 -2.45 15.58
N PHE A 490 -1.28 -3.73 15.86
CA PHE A 490 -2.44 -4.20 16.59
C PHE A 490 -2.40 -3.74 18.05
N SER A 491 -1.24 -3.46 18.63
CA SER A 491 -1.07 -3.03 20.02
C SER A 491 -1.26 -1.53 20.16
N GLU A 492 -0.81 -0.77 19.17
CA GLU A 492 -1.18 0.64 18.99
C GLU A 492 -2.69 0.70 18.78
N LEU A 493 -3.26 -0.12 17.89
CA LEU A 493 -4.70 -0.25 17.71
C LEU A 493 -5.42 -0.91 18.92
N ALA A 494 -4.72 -1.52 19.89
CA ALA A 494 -5.34 -2.32 20.96
C ALA A 494 -4.42 -2.63 22.19
N PRO A 495 -4.72 -2.21 23.44
CA PRO A 495 -3.95 -2.57 24.62
C PRO A 495 -4.65 -3.54 25.59
N VAL A 496 -3.83 -4.51 26.00
CA VAL A 496 -3.64 -5.25 27.25
C VAL A 496 -4.55 -4.96 28.46
N ALA A 497 -5.20 -6.02 28.96
CA ALA A 497 -5.31 -6.33 30.40
C ALA A 497 -4.64 -7.69 30.66
N ILE A 498 -3.53 -7.67 31.42
CA ILE A 498 -2.92 -8.87 32.01
C ILE A 498 -3.65 -9.10 33.33
N LEU A 499 -4.34 -10.23 33.45
CA LEU A 499 -4.23 -11.17 34.56
C LEU A 499 -5.20 -12.34 34.36
N SER A 500 -4.64 -13.55 34.43
CA SER A 500 -5.31 -14.86 34.45
C SER A 500 -5.75 -15.41 33.09
N PHE A 501 -4.95 -16.33 32.51
CA PHE A 501 -5.45 -17.65 32.05
C PHE A 501 -4.28 -18.49 31.54
N THR A 502 -3.50 -19.00 32.48
CA THR A 502 -2.54 -20.08 32.27
C THR A 502 -3.30 -21.40 32.38
N ALA A 503 -3.91 -21.87 31.28
CA ALA A 503 -4.17 -23.29 31.04
C ALA A 503 -4.93 -23.48 29.72
N LEU A 504 -4.30 -24.23 28.80
CA LEU A 504 -4.98 -25.09 27.83
C LEU A 504 -5.72 -24.41 26.66
N ARG A 505 -4.97 -23.79 25.73
CA ARG A 505 -5.44 -23.37 24.40
C ARG A 505 -4.72 -24.15 23.29
N LEU A 506 -5.24 -25.33 22.97
CA LEU A 506 -4.89 -26.13 21.79
C LEU A 506 -6.20 -26.64 21.18
N ARG A 507 -6.83 -25.83 20.31
CA ARG A 507 -7.86 -26.25 19.33
C ARG A 507 -7.98 -25.20 18.23
N CYS A 508 -7.59 -25.60 17.02
CA CYS A 508 -7.27 -24.76 15.87
C CYS A 508 -8.47 -24.33 14.98
N CYS A 509 -9.67 -24.10 15.50
CA CYS A 509 -10.79 -23.62 14.64
C CYS A 509 -11.76 -22.63 15.33
N GLY A 510 -11.42 -22.07 16.49
CA GLY A 510 -12.33 -21.20 17.26
C GLY A 510 -11.68 -20.00 17.94
N LEU A 511 -10.53 -19.51 17.46
CA LEU A 511 -9.92 -18.28 18.00
C LEU A 511 -10.52 -17.05 17.32
N GLY A 512 -11.78 -16.77 17.64
CA GLY A 512 -12.23 -15.40 17.80
C GLY A 512 -11.44 -14.78 18.96
N PHE A 513 -10.21 -14.36 18.68
CA PHE A 513 -9.40 -13.65 19.65
C PHE A 513 -9.93 -12.22 19.72
N SER A 514 -10.74 -11.95 20.74
CA SER A 514 -11.17 -10.59 21.06
C SER A 514 -9.99 -9.85 21.68
N ILE A 515 -9.28 -9.07 20.85
CA ILE A 515 -8.14 -8.23 21.22
C ILE A 515 -8.69 -6.91 21.77
N ASP A 516 -8.44 -6.59 23.04
CA ASP A 516 -8.97 -5.43 23.76
C ASP A 516 -8.31 -4.12 23.29
N SER A 517 -9.12 -3.13 22.89
CA SER A 517 -8.84 -2.26 21.74
C SER A 517 -8.57 -0.79 22.03
N ARG A 518 -8.33 -0.35 23.25
CA ARG A 518 -8.42 1.05 23.76
C ARG A 518 -7.45 2.18 23.29
N LEU A 519 -6.12 2.12 23.17
CA LEU A 519 -5.27 3.35 23.22
C LEU A 519 -5.02 4.23 21.95
N ALA A 520 -4.74 3.75 20.72
CA ALA A 520 -4.40 4.69 19.61
C ALA A 520 -5.59 5.46 19.05
N ALA A 521 -6.77 4.86 18.95
CA ALA A 521 -7.97 5.64 18.61
C ALA A 521 -8.39 6.52 19.81
N GLU A 522 -8.34 6.03 21.07
CA GLU A 522 -8.67 6.86 22.26
C GLU A 522 -7.75 8.07 22.44
N SER A 523 -6.51 7.99 21.98
CA SER A 523 -5.59 9.12 22.00
C SER A 523 -5.60 9.94 20.72
N PHE A 524 -6.28 9.48 19.66
CA PHE A 524 -6.46 10.28 18.45
C PHE A 524 -7.13 11.58 18.84
N ASP A 525 -6.45 12.69 18.59
CA ASP A 525 -6.89 14.02 18.95
C ASP A 525 -6.52 14.93 17.80
N ILE A 526 -7.55 15.41 17.10
CA ILE A 526 -7.40 16.30 15.95
C ILE A 526 -6.63 17.59 16.30
N SER A 527 -6.64 18.01 17.57
CA SER A 527 -5.88 19.17 18.02
C SER A 527 -4.36 18.94 17.93
N LYS A 528 -3.92 17.68 18.14
CA LYS A 528 -2.51 17.24 18.12
C LYS A 528 -2.04 16.75 16.76
N ALA A 529 -2.97 16.49 15.84
CA ALA A 529 -2.64 16.11 14.48
C ALA A 529 -1.85 17.24 13.81
N LYS A 530 -0.67 16.90 13.26
CA LYS A 530 0.11 17.82 12.45
C LYS A 530 -0.41 17.75 11.01
N CYS A 531 -0.14 18.77 10.22
CA CYS A 531 -0.27 18.71 8.78
C CYS A 531 0.98 19.35 8.18
N SER A 532 1.40 18.92 6.99
CA SER A 532 2.54 19.54 6.31
C SER A 532 2.24 20.97 5.86
N SER A 533 0.96 21.30 5.67
CA SER A 533 0.47 22.59 5.23
C SER A 533 -0.56 23.12 6.23
N ASP A 534 -0.37 24.34 6.72
CA ASP A 534 -1.36 25.02 7.57
C ASP A 534 -2.68 25.22 6.84
N PHE A 535 -2.61 25.43 5.52
CA PHE A 535 -3.78 25.53 4.68
C PHE A 535 -4.61 24.22 4.73
N ASP A 536 -3.96 23.07 4.52
CA ASP A 536 -4.62 21.77 4.54
C ASP A 536 -5.22 21.48 5.92
N LYS A 537 -4.51 21.86 6.99
CA LYS A 537 -5.02 21.78 8.35
C LYS A 537 -6.31 22.58 8.54
N THR A 538 -6.34 23.83 8.09
CA THR A 538 -7.54 24.66 8.15
C THR A 538 -8.67 24.06 7.32
N PHE A 539 -8.39 23.63 6.10
CA PHE A 539 -9.36 23.00 5.22
C PHE A 539 -10.00 21.75 5.85
N ILE A 540 -9.16 20.81 6.32
CA ILE A 540 -9.62 19.57 6.97
C ILE A 540 -10.46 19.88 8.19
N ARG A 541 -10.03 20.82 9.05
CA ARG A 541 -10.77 21.19 10.26
C ARG A 541 -12.09 21.87 9.95
N THR A 542 -12.15 22.74 8.95
CA THR A 542 -13.40 23.36 8.49
C THR A 542 -14.36 22.30 7.97
N ALA A 543 -13.90 21.38 7.12
CA ALA A 543 -14.73 20.29 6.61
C ALA A 543 -15.22 19.37 7.74
N ILE A 544 -14.36 19.08 8.71
CA ILE A 544 -14.69 18.27 9.89
C ILE A 544 -15.75 18.94 10.77
N ALA A 545 -15.55 20.20 11.14
CA ALA A 545 -16.51 20.96 11.93
C ALA A 545 -17.86 21.07 11.21
N GLN A 546 -17.84 21.14 9.88
CA GLN A 546 -19.02 21.21 9.06
C GLN A 546 -19.78 19.87 8.97
N TRP A 547 -19.08 18.74 8.84
CA TRP A 547 -19.70 17.41 8.77
C TRP A 547 -20.17 16.87 10.12
N TYR A 548 -19.40 17.11 11.17
CA TYR A 548 -19.61 16.52 12.49
C TYR A 548 -20.10 17.54 13.53
N GLY A 549 -20.23 18.81 13.15
CA GLY A 549 -20.61 19.91 14.05
C GLY A 549 -19.44 20.49 14.85
N SER A 550 -18.46 19.68 15.26
CA SER A 550 -17.25 20.14 15.94
C SER A 550 -16.04 19.21 15.74
N GLU A 551 -14.83 19.71 16.06
CA GLU A 551 -13.59 18.92 16.08
C GLU A 551 -13.66 17.78 17.12
N GLU A 552 -14.34 18.01 18.25
CA GLU A 552 -14.57 17.03 19.32
C GLU A 552 -15.51 15.92 18.87
N ALA A 553 -16.65 16.26 18.25
CA ALA A 553 -17.62 15.28 17.76
C ALA A 553 -17.00 14.33 16.70
N PHE A 554 -16.12 14.87 15.85
CA PHE A 554 -15.33 14.05 14.93
C PHE A 554 -14.34 13.15 15.67
N THR A 555 -13.64 13.69 16.66
CA THR A 555 -12.71 12.91 17.48
C THR A 555 -13.43 11.75 18.17
N ASP A 556 -14.64 11.98 18.70
CA ASP A 556 -15.48 10.96 19.30
C ASP A 556 -16.00 9.95 18.28
N PHE A 557 -16.38 10.40 17.08
CA PHE A 557 -16.75 9.51 15.97
C PHE A 557 -15.61 8.56 15.56
N VAL A 558 -14.39 9.10 15.44
CA VAL A 558 -13.18 8.32 15.11
C VAL A 558 -12.86 7.32 16.23
N ARG A 559 -12.99 7.76 17.49
CA ARG A 559 -12.74 6.95 18.70
C ARG A 559 -13.75 5.83 18.91
N GLY A 560 -15.01 6.06 18.56
CA GLY A 560 -16.12 5.13 18.80
C GLY A 560 -16.55 4.40 17.53
N PRO A 561 -17.60 4.87 16.82
CA PRO A 561 -18.22 4.16 15.70
C PRO A 561 -17.24 3.70 14.62
N LEU A 562 -16.39 4.60 14.11
CA LEU A 562 -15.48 4.28 13.00
C LEU A 562 -14.48 3.19 13.40
N ARG A 563 -13.90 3.32 14.61
CA ARG A 563 -12.97 2.33 15.15
C ARG A 563 -13.60 0.95 15.26
N GLU A 564 -14.79 0.85 15.83
CA GLU A 564 -15.45 -0.46 16.03
C GLU A 564 -15.79 -1.12 14.69
N GLU A 565 -16.17 -0.32 13.70
CA GLU A 565 -16.36 -0.79 12.34
C GLU A 565 -15.07 -1.33 11.72
N LEU A 566 -13.96 -0.58 11.81
CA LEU A 566 -12.66 -1.02 11.30
C LEU A 566 -12.16 -2.28 12.00
N ARG A 567 -12.38 -2.39 13.32
CA ARG A 567 -12.03 -3.57 14.12
C ARG A 567 -12.83 -4.80 13.69
N THR A 568 -14.13 -4.64 13.44
CA THR A 568 -15.00 -5.71 12.96
C THR A 568 -14.57 -6.17 11.57
N LYS A 569 -14.31 -5.23 10.66
CA LYS A 569 -13.90 -5.53 9.27
C LYS A 569 -12.50 -6.15 9.18
N ALA A 570 -11.57 -5.78 10.07
CA ALA A 570 -10.23 -6.36 10.12
C ALA A 570 -10.23 -7.87 10.42
N ARG A 571 -11.32 -8.43 10.98
CA ARG A 571 -11.44 -9.86 11.31
C ARG A 571 -11.93 -10.74 10.15
N CYS A 572 -12.53 -10.16 9.11
CA CYS A 572 -13.28 -10.92 8.09
C CYS A 572 -12.52 -11.19 6.78
N CYS A 573 -11.25 -10.82 6.68
CA CYS A 573 -10.46 -11.12 5.48
C CYS A 573 -9.98 -12.58 5.54
N THR A 574 -10.85 -13.55 5.25
CA THR A 574 -10.42 -14.94 5.05
C THR A 574 -9.71 -15.04 3.71
N PHE A 575 -8.40 -15.27 3.76
CA PHE A 575 -7.54 -15.37 2.59
C PHE A 575 -7.48 -16.81 2.06
N LEU A 576 -8.63 -17.41 1.75
CA LEU A 576 -8.66 -18.77 1.18
C LEU A 576 -7.72 -18.88 -0.03
N ASP A 577 -7.66 -17.83 -0.86
CA ASP A 577 -6.76 -17.79 -2.02
C ASP A 577 -5.29 -17.82 -1.62
N TYR A 578 -4.91 -17.16 -0.52
CA TYR A 578 -3.52 -17.20 -0.05
C TYR A 578 -3.21 -18.54 0.61
N GLU A 579 -4.16 -19.15 1.32
CA GLU A 579 -3.99 -20.51 1.84
C GLU A 579 -3.75 -21.51 0.71
N LEU A 580 -4.58 -21.46 -0.34
CA LEU A 580 -4.39 -22.28 -1.55
C LEU A 580 -3.05 -21.99 -2.23
N LEU A 581 -2.68 -20.71 -2.36
CA LEU A 581 -1.40 -20.32 -2.96
C LEU A 581 -0.21 -20.84 -2.14
N LEU A 582 -0.30 -20.79 -0.81
CA LEU A 582 0.70 -21.31 0.11
C LEU A 582 0.74 -22.85 0.15
N LEU A 583 -0.26 -23.56 -0.38
CA LEU A 583 -0.22 -25.02 -0.52
C LEU A 583 0.43 -25.46 -1.84
N THR A 584 0.63 -24.54 -2.81
CA THR A 584 1.14 -24.89 -4.14
C THR A 584 2.49 -25.62 -4.15
N PRO A 585 3.51 -25.25 -3.35
CA PRO A 585 4.80 -25.95 -3.37
C PRO A 585 4.69 -27.36 -2.78
N LEU A 586 3.92 -27.50 -1.69
CA LEU A 586 3.66 -28.79 -1.04
C LEU A 586 2.84 -29.71 -1.94
N ALA A 587 1.81 -29.21 -2.61
CA ALA A 587 1.00 -29.96 -3.57
C ALA A 587 1.85 -30.43 -4.75
N ALA A 588 2.70 -29.58 -5.33
CA ALA A 588 3.62 -29.95 -6.39
C ALA A 588 4.62 -31.03 -5.93
N SER A 589 5.18 -30.90 -4.72
CA SER A 589 6.05 -31.92 -4.14
C SER A 589 5.32 -33.22 -3.80
N GLY A 590 4.02 -33.16 -3.44
CA GLY A 590 3.20 -34.32 -3.10
C GLY A 590 2.72 -35.10 -4.32
N LEU A 591 2.32 -34.41 -5.40
CA LEU A 591 1.98 -35.03 -6.69
C LEU A 591 3.12 -35.89 -7.22
N TYR A 592 4.35 -35.46 -6.94
CA TYR A 592 5.55 -36.20 -7.21
C TYR A 592 5.60 -37.58 -6.53
N LEU A 593 5.20 -37.65 -5.25
CA LEU A 593 5.11 -38.91 -4.52
C LEU A 593 3.90 -39.75 -4.99
N GLY A 594 2.81 -39.09 -5.41
CA GLY A 594 1.62 -39.75 -5.96
C GLY A 594 1.87 -40.42 -7.31
N TYR A 595 2.65 -39.79 -8.21
CA TYR A 595 3.04 -40.37 -9.51
C TYR A 595 3.69 -41.75 -9.35
N LEU A 596 4.52 -41.91 -8.32
CA LEU A 596 5.18 -43.19 -7.98
C LEU A 596 4.18 -44.34 -7.69
N ARG A 597 2.91 -44.02 -7.40
CA ARG A 597 1.87 -45.01 -7.10
C ARG A 597 1.09 -45.44 -8.34
N ALA A 598 0.92 -44.58 -9.34
CA ALA A 598 0.01 -44.79 -10.48
C ALA A 598 0.57 -45.72 -11.57
N ASP A 599 1.87 -45.69 -11.84
CA ASP A 599 2.54 -46.59 -12.82
C ASP A 599 2.32 -48.09 -12.49
N ARG A 600 2.00 -48.41 -11.23
CA ARG A 600 1.66 -49.78 -10.81
C ARG A 600 0.34 -50.29 -11.38
N GLY A 601 -0.64 -49.42 -11.60
CA GLY A 601 -2.00 -49.85 -12.01
C GLY A 601 -2.08 -50.27 -13.48
N LEU A 602 -1.31 -49.59 -14.34
CA LEU A 602 -1.39 -49.80 -15.79
C LEU A 602 -0.62 -51.02 -16.28
N ARG A 603 0.46 -51.47 -15.60
CA ARG A 603 1.19 -52.68 -15.99
C ARG A 603 0.60 -53.99 -15.43
N LEU A 604 -0.31 -53.91 -14.47
CA LEU A 604 -0.98 -55.09 -13.89
C LEU A 604 -1.98 -55.76 -14.86
N GLY A 605 -2.35 -55.11 -15.96
CA GLY A 605 -3.10 -55.72 -17.08
C GLY A 605 -2.26 -56.56 -18.05
N SER A 606 -0.92 -56.55 -17.91
CA SER A 606 -0.02 -57.36 -18.74
C SER A 606 0.48 -58.63 -18.05
N LEU A 607 0.00 -58.91 -16.83
CA LEU A 607 0.02 -60.27 -16.28
C LEU A 607 -1.03 -61.10 -17.02
N VAL A 608 -0.75 -61.37 -18.30
CA VAL A 608 -1.18 -62.61 -18.94
C VAL A 608 -0.72 -63.70 -17.96
N PRO A 609 -1.63 -64.58 -17.48
CA PRO A 609 -1.20 -65.71 -16.69
C PRO A 609 -0.23 -66.49 -17.56
N GLN A 610 1.07 -66.41 -17.25
CA GLN A 610 2.05 -67.34 -17.78
C GLN A 610 1.57 -68.69 -17.28
N SER A 611 0.85 -69.41 -18.15
CA SER A 611 0.35 -70.74 -17.89
C SER A 611 1.53 -71.54 -17.40
N ARG A 612 1.54 -71.87 -16.10
CA ARG A 612 2.41 -72.90 -15.57
C ARG A 612 2.08 -74.14 -16.37
N GLY A 613 2.95 -74.48 -17.32
CA GLY A 613 3.01 -75.82 -17.89
C GLY A 613 3.22 -76.77 -16.73
N ILE A 614 2.15 -77.45 -16.37
CA ILE A 614 2.20 -78.68 -15.60
C ILE A 614 2.79 -79.71 -16.56
N SER A 615 4.11 -79.88 -16.52
CA SER A 615 4.76 -81.06 -17.10
C SER A 615 5.91 -81.44 -16.17
N ASP A 616 5.96 -82.73 -15.86
CA ASP A 616 7.05 -83.45 -15.19
C ASP A 616 7.12 -83.41 -13.67
N VAL A 617 6.12 -84.05 -13.05
CA VAL A 617 6.35 -84.89 -11.86
C VAL A 617 6.75 -86.28 -12.37
N GLY A 618 8.06 -86.53 -12.45
CA GLY A 618 8.60 -87.87 -12.66
C GLY A 618 8.48 -88.70 -11.38
N TYR A 619 7.70 -89.77 -11.44
CA TYR A 619 7.74 -90.85 -10.45
C TYR A 619 8.91 -91.78 -10.79
N GLU A 620 9.93 -91.82 -9.93
CA GLU A 620 10.87 -92.95 -9.86
C GLU A 620 10.16 -94.15 -9.20
N LEU A 621 10.02 -95.23 -9.96
CA LEU A 621 9.77 -96.58 -9.45
C LEU A 621 11.08 -97.36 -9.58
N SER A 622 11.72 -97.67 -8.45
CA SER A 622 12.76 -98.70 -8.37
C SER A 622 12.18 -99.94 -7.70
N SER A 623 12.29 -101.05 -8.42
CA SER A 623 12.41 -102.41 -7.89
C SER A 623 13.57 -102.54 -6.91
#